data_AF-A0A954G8S7-F1
#
_entry.id   AF-A0A954G8S7-F1
#
_cell.length_a   1.000
_cell.length_b   1.000
_cell.length_c   1.000
_cell.angle_alpha   90.00
_cell.angle_beta   90.00
_cell.angle_gamma   90.00
#
_symmetry.space_group_name_H-M   'P 1'
#
loop_
_entity.id
_entity.type
_entity.pdbx_description
1 polymer ?
#
loop_
_entity_poly.entity_id
_entity_poly.type
_entity_poly.pdbx_seq_one_letter_code
_entity_poly.pdbx_strand_id
1 'polypeptide(L)'
;MTNSRTVEISIDHILSELAAFPLCSSAALNRPLIGIDFELKGASQHLWRQTEIHFSGRFPHLGLDELISMRNSVWFGNSASGSRSLVDYLKWLSSLWLVSKGANAEPKSPNRTQKHEAYDPIARRAWRWMTFSLPGDLLLAGLSRDGRGPVRVNMLAPSVEALLRNGGYAETHLHLGAALDFSTAWASAMNLVGRGDGLEPSMFCDAFTSAGADHGEGLHLSHCIIRAAI
;
A
#
# COMPACT_ATOMS: atom_id res chain seq x y z
N MET A 1 21.55 14.24 29.05
CA MET A 1 21.49 13.36 27.87
C MET A 1 20.23 12.53 27.99
N THR A 2 19.14 13.00 27.38
CA THR A 2 17.84 12.35 27.38
C THR A 2 17.88 11.15 26.46
N ASN A 3 17.80 9.94 27.04
CA ASN A 3 17.62 8.70 26.29
C ASN A 3 16.44 8.85 25.34
N SER A 4 16.74 8.84 24.04
CA SER A 4 15.73 8.74 22.99
C SER A 4 14.88 7.51 23.28
N ARG A 5 13.58 7.72 23.44
CA ARG A 5 12.58 6.66 23.64
C ARG A 5 12.84 5.60 22.58
N THR A 6 13.11 4.36 23.01
CA THR A 6 13.02 3.18 22.15
C THR A 6 11.57 3.09 21.68
N VAL A 7 11.26 3.75 20.56
CA VAL A 7 10.01 3.57 19.87
C VAL A 7 10.04 2.14 19.36
N GLU A 8 9.28 1.27 20.00
CA GLU A 8 9.08 -0.09 19.54
C GLU A 8 8.36 -0.01 18.20
N ILE A 9 9.11 -0.15 17.12
CA ILE A 9 8.57 -0.11 15.77
C ILE A 9 7.73 -1.37 15.60
N SER A 10 6.45 -1.19 15.32
CA SER A 10 5.53 -2.31 15.15
C SER A 10 6.02 -3.21 14.03
N ILE A 11 6.09 -4.52 14.28
CA ILE A 11 6.41 -5.50 13.23
C ILE A 11 5.49 -5.38 12.01
N ASP A 12 4.25 -4.96 12.21
CA ASP A 12 3.27 -4.70 11.16
C ASP A 12 3.77 -3.62 10.17
N HIS A 13 4.53 -2.63 10.64
CA HIS A 13 5.14 -1.59 9.79
C HIS A 13 6.22 -2.18 8.88
N ILE A 14 7.16 -2.94 9.45
CA ILE A 14 8.26 -3.58 8.71
C ILE A 14 7.70 -4.54 7.67
N LEU A 15 6.74 -5.39 8.04
CA LEU A 15 6.12 -6.34 7.12
C LEU A 15 5.36 -5.63 6.00
N SER A 16 4.64 -4.54 6.31
CA SER A 16 3.91 -3.77 5.30
C SER A 16 4.84 -3.09 4.30
N GLU A 17 5.92 -2.48 4.78
CA GLU A 17 6.94 -1.87 3.93
C GLU A 17 7.65 -2.91 3.06
N LEU A 18 8.00 -4.07 3.64
CA LEU A 18 8.65 -5.15 2.93
C LEU A 18 7.73 -5.76 1.86
N ALA A 19 6.44 -5.91 2.19
CA ALA A 19 5.41 -6.38 1.26
C ALA A 19 5.21 -5.44 0.07
N ALA A 20 5.21 -4.13 0.33
CA ALA A 20 4.98 -3.11 -0.67
C ALA A 20 6.22 -2.87 -1.57
N PHE A 21 7.41 -3.21 -1.09
CA PHE A 21 8.68 -2.90 -1.74
C PHE A 21 8.76 -3.30 -3.23
N PRO A 22 8.32 -4.51 -3.67
CA PRO A 22 8.33 -4.88 -5.08
C PRO A 22 7.38 -4.08 -5.98
N LEU A 23 6.41 -3.36 -5.40
CA LEU A 23 5.33 -2.69 -6.13
C LEU A 23 5.51 -1.18 -6.20
N CYS A 24 6.00 -0.55 -5.12
CA CYS A 24 5.99 0.91 -5.00
C CYS A 24 7.30 1.51 -4.47
N SER A 25 8.35 0.71 -4.30
CA SER A 25 9.65 1.29 -3.93
C SER A 25 10.27 2.06 -5.09
N SER A 26 11.12 3.03 -4.75
CA SER A 26 11.98 3.70 -5.71
C SER A 26 12.80 2.72 -6.58
N ALA A 27 13.25 1.60 -6.00
CA ALA A 27 13.96 0.55 -6.75
C ALA A 27 13.05 -0.14 -7.79
N ALA A 28 11.81 -0.47 -7.41
CA ALA A 28 10.84 -1.09 -8.30
C ALA A 28 10.42 -0.15 -9.45
N LEU A 29 10.31 1.15 -9.18
CA LEU A 29 9.94 2.15 -10.19
C LEU A 29 11.09 2.48 -11.16
N ASN A 30 12.33 2.53 -10.67
CA ASN A 30 13.50 2.80 -11.51
C ASN A 30 13.90 1.63 -12.39
N ARG A 31 13.59 0.40 -11.97
CA ARG A 31 13.82 -0.83 -12.75
C ARG A 31 12.56 -1.70 -12.71
N PRO A 32 11.58 -1.42 -13.59
CA PRO A 32 10.31 -2.12 -13.60
C PRO A 32 10.48 -3.63 -13.69
N LEU A 33 9.79 -4.33 -12.81
CA LEU A 33 9.74 -5.79 -12.75
C LEU A 33 8.41 -6.25 -13.31
N ILE A 34 8.41 -7.38 -14.03
CA ILE A 34 7.16 -8.09 -14.38
C ILE A 34 6.83 -9.19 -13.36
N GLY A 35 7.80 -9.56 -12.53
CA GLY A 35 7.67 -10.57 -11.49
C GLY A 35 8.87 -10.62 -10.55
N ILE A 36 8.72 -11.39 -9.48
CA ILE A 36 9.74 -11.66 -8.47
C ILE A 36 10.20 -13.12 -8.59
N ASP A 37 11.51 -13.32 -8.66
CA ASP A 37 12.15 -14.62 -8.78
C ASP A 37 12.60 -15.15 -7.42
N PHE A 38 12.23 -16.39 -7.08
CA PHE A 38 12.56 -17.02 -5.80
C PHE A 38 14.07 -17.22 -5.61
N GLU A 39 14.78 -17.53 -6.69
CA GLU A 39 16.24 -17.71 -6.67
C GLU A 39 16.99 -16.37 -6.69
N LEU A 40 16.26 -15.25 -6.67
CA LEU A 40 16.76 -13.88 -6.69
C LEU A 40 17.73 -13.65 -7.84
N LYS A 41 17.40 -14.12 -9.05
CA LYS A 41 18.19 -13.86 -10.25
C LYS A 41 17.85 -12.52 -10.87
N GLY A 42 18.82 -11.95 -11.60
CA GLY A 42 18.63 -10.76 -12.43
C GLY A 42 18.05 -9.55 -11.68
N ALA A 43 16.93 -9.03 -12.15
CA ALA A 43 16.31 -7.83 -11.60
C ALA A 43 15.78 -8.04 -10.16
N SER A 44 15.35 -9.25 -9.79
CA SER A 44 14.94 -9.57 -8.42
C SER A 44 16.11 -9.55 -7.44
N GLN A 45 17.32 -9.90 -7.89
CA GLN A 45 18.55 -9.75 -7.10
C GLN A 45 18.79 -8.29 -6.73
N HIS A 46 18.63 -7.40 -7.71
CA HIS A 46 18.85 -5.98 -7.52
C HIS A 46 17.80 -5.38 -6.58
N LEU A 47 16.52 -5.73 -6.77
CA LEU A 47 15.44 -5.32 -5.86
C LEU A 47 15.75 -5.74 -4.42
N TRP A 48 16.17 -7.00 -4.23
CA TRP A 48 16.53 -7.50 -2.92
C TRP A 48 17.70 -6.72 -2.32
N ARG A 49 18.76 -6.45 -3.09
CA ARG A 49 19.89 -5.67 -2.59
C ARG A 49 19.48 -4.27 -2.15
N GLN A 50 18.57 -3.62 -2.87
CA GLN A 50 18.02 -2.31 -2.46
C GLN A 50 17.15 -2.43 -1.21
N THR A 51 16.40 -3.52 -1.08
CA THR A 51 15.62 -3.83 0.12
C THR A 51 16.55 -3.96 1.34
N GLU A 52 17.62 -4.73 1.24
CA GLU A 52 18.61 -4.88 2.32
C GLU A 52 19.17 -3.53 2.77
N ILE A 53 19.65 -2.71 1.82
CA ILE A 53 20.23 -1.39 2.11
C ILE A 53 19.20 -0.51 2.83
N HIS A 54 17.96 -0.50 2.34
CA HIS A 54 16.87 0.30 2.90
C HIS A 54 16.56 -0.11 4.36
N PHE A 55 16.35 -1.40 4.60
CA PHE A 55 15.96 -1.90 5.92
C PHE A 55 17.13 -1.86 6.92
N SER A 56 18.36 -2.17 6.51
CA SER A 56 19.52 -2.07 7.41
C SER A 56 19.82 -0.64 7.84
N GLY A 57 19.56 0.35 6.97
CA GLY A 57 19.72 1.77 7.32
C GLY A 57 18.64 2.30 8.26
N ARG A 58 17.40 1.81 8.12
CA ARG A 58 16.23 2.32 8.85
C ARG A 58 15.92 1.54 10.14
N PHE A 59 16.24 0.25 10.16
CA PHE A 59 15.97 -0.68 11.26
C PHE A 59 17.24 -1.44 11.66
N PRO A 60 18.24 -0.77 12.27
CA PRO A 60 19.54 -1.39 12.57
C PRO A 60 19.48 -2.53 13.61
N HIS A 61 18.34 -2.69 14.30
CA HIS A 61 18.09 -3.79 15.24
C HIS A 61 17.57 -5.06 14.55
N LEU A 62 17.17 -4.98 13.28
CA LEU A 62 16.67 -6.12 12.51
C LEU A 62 17.86 -6.89 11.92
N GLY A 63 18.03 -8.14 12.34
CA GLY A 63 19.07 -9.02 11.80
C GLY A 63 18.83 -9.35 10.33
N LEU A 64 19.90 -9.56 9.56
CA LEU A 64 19.79 -9.92 8.13
C LEU A 64 19.01 -11.23 7.94
N ASP A 65 19.28 -12.24 8.76
CA ASP A 65 18.57 -13.53 8.71
C ASP A 65 17.07 -13.37 9.01
N GLU A 66 16.73 -12.48 9.93
CA GLU A 66 15.35 -12.16 10.27
C GLU A 66 14.65 -11.46 9.11
N LEU A 67 15.30 -10.48 8.46
CA LEU A 67 14.78 -9.82 7.27
C LEU A 67 14.62 -10.81 6.09
N ILE A 68 15.56 -11.74 5.90
CA ILE A 68 15.46 -12.81 4.88
C ILE A 68 14.26 -13.71 5.17
N SER A 69 14.07 -14.11 6.43
CA SER A 69 12.93 -14.93 6.87
C SER A 69 11.60 -14.22 6.60
N MET A 70 11.50 -12.94 6.99
CA MET A 70 10.32 -12.11 6.72
C MET A 70 10.07 -11.96 5.22
N ARG A 71 11.11 -11.68 4.42
CA ARG A 71 11.00 -11.59 2.96
C ARG A 71 10.48 -12.89 2.38
N ASN A 72 11.04 -14.04 2.77
CA ASN A 72 10.60 -15.31 2.21
C ASN A 72 9.12 -15.57 2.48
N SER A 73 8.69 -15.32 3.72
CA SER A 73 7.27 -15.40 4.11
C SER A 73 6.39 -14.44 3.31
N VAL A 74 6.81 -13.18 3.19
CA VAL A 74 6.02 -12.07 2.63
C VAL A 74 6.17 -11.92 1.11
N TRP A 75 7.16 -12.50 0.45
CA TRP A 75 7.29 -12.42 -1.02
C TRP A 75 6.83 -13.70 -1.69
N PHE A 76 7.13 -14.83 -1.05
CA PHE A 76 6.99 -16.14 -1.66
C PHE A 76 5.99 -17.04 -0.91
N GLY A 77 5.76 -16.81 0.39
CA GLY A 77 4.87 -17.62 1.20
C GLY A 77 5.31 -19.08 1.18
N ASN A 78 4.39 -19.98 0.82
CA ASN A 78 4.68 -21.41 0.70
C ASN A 78 5.24 -21.82 -0.67
N SER A 79 5.40 -20.88 -1.62
CA SER A 79 6.00 -21.19 -2.92
C SER A 79 7.51 -21.35 -2.75
N ALA A 80 8.01 -22.57 -2.98
CA ALA A 80 9.42 -22.91 -2.80
C ALA A 80 10.26 -22.81 -4.09
N SER A 81 9.67 -22.41 -5.22
CA SER A 81 10.38 -22.31 -6.50
C SER A 81 9.68 -21.43 -7.52
N GLY A 82 10.47 -20.99 -8.52
CA GLY A 82 10.00 -20.28 -9.70
C GLY A 82 9.90 -18.76 -9.55
N SER A 83 9.29 -18.14 -10.56
CA SER A 83 8.98 -16.71 -10.58
C SER A 83 7.48 -16.49 -10.39
N ARG A 84 7.12 -15.46 -9.63
CA ARG A 84 5.75 -15.00 -9.44
C ARG A 84 5.56 -13.68 -10.17
N SER A 85 4.59 -13.60 -11.07
CA SER A 85 4.25 -12.33 -11.72
C SER A 85 3.84 -11.27 -10.68
N LEU A 86 4.04 -9.98 -10.96
CA LEU A 86 3.60 -8.93 -10.02
C LEU A 86 2.08 -8.91 -9.84
N VAL A 87 1.33 -9.34 -10.85
CA VAL A 87 -0.14 -9.49 -10.77
C VAL A 87 -0.50 -10.60 -9.79
N ASP A 88 0.15 -11.75 -9.86
CA ASP A 88 -0.10 -12.87 -8.94
C ASP A 88 0.40 -12.54 -7.54
N TYR A 89 1.51 -11.81 -7.44
CA TYR A 89 2.01 -11.27 -6.18
C TYR A 89 1.00 -10.34 -5.54
N LEU A 90 0.42 -9.40 -6.29
CA LEU A 90 -0.60 -8.49 -5.79
C LEU A 90 -1.87 -9.24 -5.34
N LYS A 91 -2.36 -10.19 -6.14
CA LYS A 91 -3.52 -11.03 -5.78
C LYS A 91 -3.27 -11.79 -4.46
N TRP A 92 -2.09 -12.39 -4.35
CA TRP A 92 -1.69 -13.11 -3.16
C TRP A 92 -1.56 -12.18 -1.94
N LEU A 93 -0.91 -11.03 -2.12
CA LEU A 93 -0.78 -10.01 -1.07
C LEU A 93 -2.16 -9.53 -0.60
N SER A 94 -3.07 -9.28 -1.53
CA SER A 94 -4.45 -8.90 -1.24
C SER A 94 -5.16 -9.96 -0.40
N SER A 95 -4.97 -11.24 -0.71
CA SER A 95 -5.53 -12.36 0.07
C SER A 95 -4.94 -12.56 1.48
N LEU A 96 -3.74 -12.02 1.71
CA LEU A 96 -3.09 -12.05 3.01
C LEU A 96 -3.63 -10.96 3.94
N TRP A 97 -3.85 -9.75 3.41
CA TRP A 97 -4.29 -8.58 4.19
C TRP A 97 -5.79 -8.34 4.18
N LEU A 98 -6.54 -8.94 3.26
CA LEU A 98 -7.98 -8.70 3.11
C LEU A 98 -8.77 -9.99 2.94
N VAL A 99 -10.05 -9.91 3.32
CA VAL A 99 -11.08 -10.90 2.99
C VAL A 99 -12.24 -10.20 2.29
N SER A 100 -12.73 -10.78 1.19
CA SER A 100 -13.89 -10.24 0.48
C SER A 100 -15.20 -10.61 1.18
N LYS A 101 -16.09 -9.62 1.34
CA LYS A 101 -17.39 -9.69 2.01
C LYS A 101 -18.44 -8.96 1.17
N GLY A 102 -18.85 -9.62 0.09
CA GLY A 102 -19.81 -9.06 -0.87
C GLY A 102 -19.20 -7.87 -1.63
N ALA A 103 -19.84 -6.70 -1.53
CA ALA A 103 -19.36 -5.47 -2.19
C ALA A 103 -18.19 -4.79 -1.44
N ASN A 104 -17.87 -5.23 -0.22
CA ASN A 104 -16.79 -4.67 0.59
C ASN A 104 -15.72 -5.73 0.87
N ALA A 105 -14.53 -5.28 1.25
CA ALA A 105 -13.50 -6.11 1.85
C ALA A 105 -13.33 -5.74 3.33
N GLU A 106 -12.70 -6.63 4.07
CA GLU A 106 -12.42 -6.48 5.50
C GLU A 106 -10.95 -6.78 5.78
N PRO A 107 -10.30 -6.07 6.73
CA PRO A 107 -8.94 -6.36 7.15
C PRO A 107 -8.77 -7.79 7.67
N LYS A 108 -7.65 -8.41 7.30
CA LYS A 108 -7.20 -9.72 7.77
C LYS A 108 -5.77 -9.60 8.29
N SER A 109 -5.48 -10.27 9.40
CA SER A 109 -4.10 -10.34 9.92
C SER A 109 -3.27 -11.31 9.07
N PRO A 110 -2.12 -10.89 8.50
CA PRO A 110 -1.31 -11.74 7.63
C PRO A 110 -0.65 -12.92 8.38
N ASN A 111 -0.45 -12.78 9.70
CA ASN A 111 0.27 -13.75 10.54
C ASN A 111 -0.64 -14.72 11.32
N ARG A 112 -1.97 -14.65 11.14
CA ARG A 112 -2.91 -15.53 11.85
C ARG A 112 -3.76 -16.33 10.88
N THR A 113 -3.74 -17.66 11.07
CA THR A 113 -4.57 -18.64 10.36
C THR A 113 -6.05 -18.60 10.77
N GLN A 114 -6.39 -17.87 11.83
CA GLN A 114 -7.76 -17.81 12.32
C GLN A 114 -8.63 -16.87 11.47
N LYS A 115 -9.81 -17.39 11.10
CA LYS A 115 -10.94 -16.69 10.47
C LYS A 115 -11.59 -15.64 11.40
N HIS A 116 -10.83 -14.93 12.24
CA HIS A 116 -11.41 -13.83 13.00
C HIS A 116 -11.51 -12.61 12.08
N GLU A 117 -12.76 -12.24 11.82
CA GLU A 117 -13.25 -11.24 10.87
C GLU A 117 -12.76 -9.82 11.22
N ALA A 118 -13.15 -8.79 10.44
CA ALA A 118 -12.72 -7.37 10.51
C ALA A 118 -12.62 -6.71 11.91
N TYR A 119 -13.13 -7.38 12.93
CA TYR A 119 -13.28 -6.93 14.29
C TYR A 119 -11.97 -7.05 15.07
N ASP A 120 -10.99 -7.82 14.59
CA ASP A 120 -9.67 -7.92 15.22
C ASP A 120 -8.92 -6.56 15.15
N PRO A 121 -8.65 -5.90 16.31
CA PRO A 121 -7.87 -4.67 16.35
C PRO A 121 -6.47 -4.84 15.74
N ILE A 122 -5.89 -6.05 15.80
CA ILE A 122 -4.58 -6.35 15.21
C ILE A 122 -4.67 -6.30 13.68
N ALA A 123 -5.71 -6.88 13.08
CA ALA A 123 -5.93 -6.83 11.64
C ALA A 123 -6.12 -5.38 11.15
N ARG A 124 -6.89 -4.56 11.86
CA ARG A 124 -7.06 -3.13 11.52
C ARG A 124 -5.76 -2.34 11.64
N ARG A 125 -4.94 -2.63 12.66
CA ARG A 125 -3.63 -1.99 12.82
C ARG A 125 -2.67 -2.39 11.70
N ALA A 126 -2.61 -3.67 11.35
CA ALA A 126 -1.81 -4.17 10.23
C ALA A 126 -2.26 -3.56 8.89
N TRP A 127 -3.58 -3.48 8.66
CA TRP A 127 -4.13 -2.79 7.50
C TRP A 127 -3.73 -1.31 7.44
N ARG A 128 -3.77 -0.60 8.58
CA ARG A 128 -3.35 0.81 8.63
C ARG A 128 -1.89 0.99 8.22
N TRP A 129 -0.99 0.14 8.71
CA TRP A 129 0.40 0.15 8.26
C TRP A 129 0.54 -0.19 6.78
N MET A 130 -0.23 -1.17 6.30
CA MET A 130 -0.27 -1.52 4.89
C MET A 130 -0.67 -0.33 4.01
N THR A 131 -1.70 0.44 4.41
CA THR A 131 -2.14 1.62 3.66
C THR A 131 -1.13 2.78 3.66
N PHE A 132 -0.18 2.80 4.59
CA PHE A 132 0.94 3.74 4.54
C PHE A 132 2.02 3.30 3.57
N SER A 133 2.18 1.99 3.35
CA SER A 133 3.19 1.43 2.46
C SER A 133 2.69 1.22 1.03
N LEU A 134 1.40 0.91 0.84
CA LEU A 134 0.79 0.60 -0.46
C LEU A 134 -0.64 1.14 -0.53
N PRO A 135 -1.07 1.72 -1.67
CA PRO A 135 -2.45 2.17 -1.84
C PRO A 135 -3.45 1.02 -1.63
N GLY A 136 -4.48 1.27 -0.80
CA GLY A 136 -5.52 0.28 -0.51
C GLY A 136 -6.28 -0.18 -1.76
N ASP A 137 -6.46 0.72 -2.73
CA ASP A 137 -7.13 0.43 -4.00
C ASP A 137 -6.38 -0.61 -4.84
N LEU A 138 -5.04 -0.65 -4.75
CA LEU A 138 -4.24 -1.66 -5.44
C LEU A 138 -4.51 -3.05 -4.84
N LEU A 139 -4.66 -3.14 -3.52
CA LEU A 139 -5.03 -4.39 -2.84
C LEU A 139 -6.48 -4.79 -3.14
N LEU A 140 -7.40 -3.83 -3.27
CA LEU A 140 -8.76 -4.12 -3.72
C LEU A 140 -8.79 -4.64 -5.17
N ALA A 141 -7.96 -4.09 -6.05
CA ALA A 141 -7.79 -4.57 -7.42
C ALA A 141 -7.28 -6.03 -7.44
N GLY A 142 -6.37 -6.40 -6.54
CA GLY A 142 -5.92 -7.79 -6.40
C GLY A 142 -6.99 -8.77 -5.91
N LEU A 143 -8.06 -8.31 -5.27
CA LEU A 143 -9.23 -9.14 -4.93
C LEU A 143 -10.25 -9.26 -6.08
N SER A 144 -10.13 -8.41 -7.10
CA SER A 144 -11.09 -8.38 -8.20
C SER A 144 -10.91 -9.58 -9.14
N ARG A 145 -12.04 -10.12 -9.60
CA ARG A 145 -12.12 -11.19 -10.60
C ARG A 145 -13.03 -10.70 -11.73
N ASP A 146 -12.52 -10.73 -12.96
CA ASP A 146 -13.25 -10.32 -14.16
C ASP A 146 -13.84 -8.89 -14.06
N GLY A 147 -13.06 -7.96 -13.48
CA GLY A 147 -13.48 -6.57 -13.26
C GLY A 147 -14.53 -6.37 -12.16
N ARG A 148 -14.87 -7.44 -11.42
CA ARG A 148 -15.81 -7.39 -10.28
C ARG A 148 -15.06 -7.68 -9.00
N GLY A 149 -15.28 -6.85 -7.98
CA GLY A 149 -14.60 -7.01 -6.71
C GLY A 149 -15.15 -6.07 -5.65
N PRO A 150 -14.63 -6.18 -4.41
CA PRO A 150 -14.94 -5.24 -3.37
C PRO A 150 -14.45 -3.83 -3.76
N VAL A 151 -15.29 -2.82 -3.55
CA VAL A 151 -14.99 -1.44 -3.95
C VAL A 151 -14.37 -0.62 -2.83
N ARG A 152 -14.42 -1.12 -1.58
CA ARG A 152 -13.85 -0.45 -0.40
C ARG A 152 -13.52 -1.46 0.69
N VAL A 153 -12.62 -1.07 1.59
CA VAL A 153 -12.33 -1.81 2.84
C VAL A 153 -13.16 -1.22 3.98
N ASN A 154 -14.00 -2.03 4.63
CA ASN A 154 -14.75 -1.62 5.80
C ASN A 154 -13.85 -1.62 7.03
N MET A 155 -13.68 -0.45 7.64
CA MET A 155 -12.88 -0.24 8.84
C MET A 155 -13.73 -0.01 10.10
N LEU A 156 -15.05 0.09 9.95
CA LEU A 156 -15.95 0.36 11.07
C LEU A 156 -16.10 -0.88 11.95
N ALA A 157 -16.10 -0.67 13.26
CA ALA A 157 -16.52 -1.72 14.19
C ALA A 157 -18.04 -1.96 14.03
N PRO A 158 -18.53 -3.21 14.11
CA PRO A 158 -19.96 -3.53 13.94
C PRO A 158 -20.87 -2.79 14.88
N SER A 159 -20.41 -2.58 16.12
CA SER A 159 -21.18 -1.83 17.10
C SER A 159 -21.39 -0.38 16.65
N VAL A 160 -20.37 0.23 16.06
CA VAL A 160 -20.45 1.57 15.48
C VAL A 160 -21.33 1.57 14.23
N GLU A 161 -21.15 0.60 13.34
CA GLU A 161 -22.00 0.48 12.14
C GLU A 161 -23.48 0.29 12.49
N ALA A 162 -23.78 -0.60 13.45
CA ALA A 162 -25.13 -0.84 13.92
C ALA A 162 -25.72 0.39 14.61
N LEU A 163 -24.92 1.11 15.40
CA LEU A 163 -25.34 2.37 16.02
C LEU A 163 -25.67 3.43 14.96
N LEU A 164 -24.80 3.62 13.96
CA LEU A 164 -25.02 4.58 12.88
C LEU A 164 -26.23 4.22 12.01
N ARG A 165 -26.40 2.92 11.71
CA ARG A 165 -27.51 2.42 10.87
C ARG A 165 -28.86 2.52 11.57
N ASN A 166 -28.92 2.23 12.88
CA ASN A 166 -30.19 2.12 13.62
C ASN A 166 -30.53 3.37 14.43
N GLY A 167 -29.52 4.11 14.90
CA GLY A 167 -29.70 5.27 15.78
C GLY A 167 -29.84 6.60 15.03
N GLY A 168 -29.45 6.64 13.75
CA GLY A 168 -29.27 7.89 13.02
C GLY A 168 -28.13 8.73 13.60
N TYR A 169 -27.68 9.73 12.85
CA TYR A 169 -26.75 10.73 13.35
C TYR A 169 -27.06 12.09 12.72
N ALA A 170 -26.73 13.17 13.44
CA ALA A 170 -26.80 14.52 12.93
C ALA A 170 -25.37 15.06 12.79
N GLU A 171 -24.95 15.35 11.56
CA GLU A 171 -23.68 16.03 11.28
C GLU A 171 -23.92 17.54 11.29
N THR A 172 -23.58 18.20 12.40
CA THR A 172 -23.84 19.64 12.59
C THR A 172 -22.80 20.54 11.96
N HIS A 173 -21.67 19.98 11.51
CA HIS A 173 -20.55 20.72 10.94
C HIS A 173 -19.81 19.84 9.93
N LEU A 174 -19.90 20.19 8.64
CA LEU A 174 -19.15 19.54 7.56
C LEU A 174 -18.54 20.61 6.64
N HIS A 175 -17.23 20.52 6.39
CA HIS A 175 -16.59 21.30 5.35
C HIS A 175 -16.67 20.55 4.02
N LEU A 176 -17.57 20.96 3.13
CA LEU A 176 -17.81 20.25 1.87
C LEU A 176 -16.53 20.03 1.04
N GLY A 177 -15.64 21.03 0.99
CA GLY A 177 -14.36 20.91 0.28
C GLY A 177 -13.40 19.86 0.86
N ALA A 178 -13.57 19.49 2.13
CA ALA A 178 -12.82 18.42 2.79
C ALA A 178 -13.61 17.09 2.88
N ALA A 179 -14.84 17.06 2.36
CA ALA A 179 -15.72 15.90 2.39
C ALA A 179 -15.60 15.02 1.12
N LEU A 180 -14.79 15.44 0.15
CA LEU A 180 -14.53 14.65 -1.06
C LEU A 180 -13.69 13.43 -0.69
N ASP A 181 -14.12 12.25 -1.16
CA ASP A 181 -13.30 11.06 -1.04
C ASP A 181 -12.03 11.19 -1.90
N PHE A 182 -10.99 10.44 -1.53
CA PHE A 182 -9.70 10.50 -2.22
C PHE A 182 -9.82 10.17 -3.71
N SER A 183 -10.63 9.17 -4.10
CA SER A 183 -10.76 8.78 -5.50
C SER A 183 -11.36 9.90 -6.34
N THR A 184 -12.38 10.59 -5.82
CA THR A 184 -12.98 11.77 -6.44
C THR A 184 -11.99 12.92 -6.54
N ALA A 185 -11.25 13.22 -5.45
CA ALA A 185 -10.23 14.27 -5.44
C ALA A 185 -9.08 13.95 -6.42
N TRP A 186 -8.60 12.71 -6.43
CA TRP A 186 -7.54 12.22 -7.30
C TRP A 186 -7.94 12.23 -8.76
N ALA A 187 -9.10 11.66 -9.11
CA ALA A 187 -9.60 11.68 -10.49
C ALA A 187 -9.80 13.11 -11.01
N SER A 188 -10.26 14.03 -10.14
CA SER A 188 -10.40 15.44 -10.48
C SER A 188 -9.04 16.11 -10.72
N ALA A 189 -8.06 15.85 -9.84
CA ALA A 189 -6.69 16.35 -10.01
C ALA A 189 -6.05 15.82 -11.29
N MET A 190 -6.20 14.52 -11.56
CA MET A 190 -5.73 13.87 -12.78
C MET A 190 -6.37 14.43 -14.05
N ASN A 191 -7.68 14.67 -14.02
CA ASN A 191 -8.40 15.29 -15.15
C ASN A 191 -7.95 16.74 -15.38
N LEU A 192 -7.66 17.50 -14.32
CA LEU A 192 -7.13 18.86 -14.44
C LEU A 192 -5.74 18.84 -15.09
N VAL A 193 -4.83 17.99 -14.59
CA VAL A 193 -3.48 17.80 -15.16
C VAL A 193 -3.54 17.32 -16.61
N GLY A 194 -4.43 16.38 -16.92
CA GLY A 194 -4.58 15.81 -18.26
C GLY A 194 -5.17 16.78 -19.29
N ARG A 195 -6.07 17.68 -18.90
CA ARG A 195 -6.65 18.70 -19.80
C ARG A 195 -5.69 19.84 -20.07
N GLY A 196 -4.86 20.19 -19.10
CA GLY A 196 -3.93 21.30 -19.22
C GLY A 196 -4.57 22.70 -19.23
N ASP A 197 -5.89 22.78 -19.30
CA ASP A 197 -6.64 24.03 -19.29
C ASP A 197 -6.59 24.69 -17.90
N GLY A 198 -6.05 25.91 -17.84
CA GLY A 198 -6.01 26.72 -16.62
C GLY A 198 -4.87 26.39 -15.65
N LEU A 199 -3.95 25.49 -16.02
CA LEU A 199 -2.71 25.26 -15.29
C LEU A 199 -1.60 26.14 -15.85
N GLU A 200 -0.87 26.84 -14.98
CA GLU A 200 0.37 27.52 -15.36
C GLU A 200 1.35 26.50 -15.98
N PRO A 201 2.11 26.84 -17.04
CA PRO A 201 3.03 25.90 -17.68
C PRO A 201 4.04 25.23 -16.73
N SER A 202 4.43 25.91 -15.64
CA SER A 202 5.29 25.37 -14.58
C SER A 202 4.63 24.24 -13.80
N MET A 203 3.29 24.23 -13.70
CA MET A 203 2.53 23.24 -12.96
C MET A 203 2.58 21.85 -13.63
N PHE A 204 2.86 21.74 -14.93
CA PHE A 204 3.00 20.42 -15.56
C PHE A 204 4.21 19.64 -15.09
N CYS A 205 5.33 20.33 -14.86
CA CYS A 205 6.54 19.72 -14.34
C CYS A 205 6.44 19.58 -12.82
N ASP A 206 5.92 20.61 -12.15
CA ASP A 206 6.04 20.77 -10.70
C ASP A 206 4.74 20.52 -9.91
N ALA A 207 3.65 20.05 -10.56
CA ALA A 207 2.34 19.88 -9.92
C ALA A 207 2.37 18.98 -8.67
N PHE A 208 3.28 18.02 -8.66
CA PHE A 208 3.42 17.07 -7.56
C PHE A 208 4.64 17.36 -6.69
N THR A 209 5.32 18.50 -6.90
CA THR A 209 6.52 18.84 -6.14
C THR A 209 6.16 19.19 -4.70
N SER A 210 6.70 18.42 -3.75
CA SER A 210 6.51 18.63 -2.32
C SER A 210 7.81 18.31 -1.60
N ALA A 211 8.26 19.23 -0.77
CA ALA A 211 9.48 19.05 0.01
C ALA A 211 9.45 17.74 0.79
N GLY A 212 10.49 16.91 0.61
CA GLY A 212 10.61 15.60 1.26
C GLY A 212 9.78 14.47 0.62
N ALA A 213 9.07 14.72 -0.49
CA ALA A 213 8.49 13.63 -1.28
C ALA A 213 9.59 12.81 -1.98
N ASP A 214 9.36 11.51 -2.15
CA ASP A 214 10.30 10.64 -2.88
C ASP A 214 10.32 11.02 -4.38
N HIS A 215 11.26 10.45 -5.15
CA HIS A 215 11.39 10.69 -6.59
C HIS A 215 11.71 12.14 -6.97
N GLY A 216 12.70 12.73 -6.30
CA GLY A 216 13.12 14.10 -6.58
C GLY A 216 12.07 15.12 -6.14
N GLU A 217 11.60 15.00 -4.90
CA GLU A 217 10.54 15.84 -4.33
C GLU A 217 9.21 15.72 -5.08
N GLY A 218 8.93 14.59 -5.75
CA GLY A 218 7.70 14.39 -6.54
C GLY A 218 7.79 14.89 -7.99
N LEU A 219 8.90 15.52 -8.39
CA LEU A 219 9.12 16.01 -9.77
C LEU A 219 8.99 14.90 -10.81
N HIS A 220 9.50 13.70 -10.53
CA HIS A 220 9.44 12.60 -11.49
C HIS A 220 8.09 11.89 -11.52
N LEU A 221 7.21 12.18 -10.56
CA LEU A 221 5.89 11.53 -10.46
C LEU A 221 4.94 12.04 -11.55
N SER A 222 4.99 13.33 -11.91
CA SER A 222 4.20 13.94 -12.98
C SER A 222 4.37 13.19 -14.31
N HIS A 223 5.61 12.92 -14.70
CA HIS A 223 5.94 12.22 -15.94
C HIS A 223 5.48 10.75 -15.93
N CYS A 224 5.65 10.04 -14.81
CA CYS A 224 5.19 8.66 -14.68
C CYS A 224 3.67 8.56 -14.80
N ILE A 225 2.96 9.47 -14.13
CA ILE A 225 1.50 9.53 -14.13
C ILE A 225 0.95 9.84 -15.54
N ILE A 226 1.49 10.86 -16.20
CA ILE A 226 1.05 11.25 -17.56
C ILE A 226 1.30 10.11 -18.55
N ARG A 227 2.45 9.44 -18.47
CA ARG A 227 2.78 8.31 -19.35
C ARG A 227 1.89 7.08 -19.10
N ALA A 228 1.44 6.87 -17.87
CA ALA A 228 0.54 5.75 -17.54
C ALA A 228 -0.92 6.00 -17.93
N ALA A 229 -1.30 7.25 -18.20
CA ALA A 229 -2.65 7.64 -18.61
C ALA A 229 -2.88 7.55 -20.13
N ILE A 230 -1.83 7.32 -20.92
CA ILE A 230 -1.84 7.16 -22.39
C ILE A 230 -1.71 5.67 -22.72
#